data_AF-A0A519W1R4-F1
#
_entry.id   AF-A0A519W1R4-F1
#
_cell.length_a   1.000
_cell.length_b   1.000
_cell.length_c   1.000
_cell.angle_alpha   90.00
_cell.angle_beta   90.00
_cell.angle_gamma   90.00
#
_symmetry.space_group_name_H-M   'P 1'
#
loop_
_entity.id
_entity.type
_entity.pdbx_description
1 polymer ?
#
loop_
_entity_poly.entity_id
_entity_poly.type
_entity_poly.pdbx_seq_one_letter_code
_entity_poly.pdbx_strand_id
1 'polypeptide(L)'
;FGIDDAGAPGFGFVFGSQRDIRMMAINNGWITADEQQMQLYVNTLREDFQLTSTIEPLRDLKVTLTATKNRTLNYSTNFKYDTQSSSFVNMSPNTTGDYSISTITFGTSFKDKSGSTLSSVFNEFMNNRPIISRRLGALNPNSSGLVNGYANGYDKSSQDVVVLAFIAAYTGKDANSSSLNSLPKIPLPNWRLTYSGLTKYPFIADRFSELSLRHGYRSTYSINGFNSLLKYEERDGAAFSRDVNDNFLPLYQFAQVAISEQFAPLIGVDTRLKNNMTLNFEINKTRLLGLSLSNSQLAQLSENNMIFGLGYRTNKFRFPFGMFKQLKMNNNMDFKLDVAIRDNKTVIYRADIFEAEVSSGAKNITLRPSVDYVLNQRFNIRLFYDSNITKPYTSQTF
;
A
#
# COMPACT_ATOMS: atom_id res chain seq x y z
N PHE A 1 -1.21 -38.64 7.80
CA PHE A 1 -1.12 -37.77 8.98
C PHE A 1 -1.48 -38.61 10.19
N GLY A 2 -0.54 -38.81 11.10
CA GLY A 2 -0.71 -39.69 12.25
C GLY A 2 0.62 -40.02 12.92
N ILE A 3 0.52 -40.74 14.04
CA ILE A 3 1.65 -41.36 14.72
C ILE A 3 1.75 -42.79 14.19
N ASP A 4 2.94 -43.25 13.82
CA ASP A 4 3.17 -44.67 13.52
C ASP A 4 3.19 -45.52 14.80
N ASP A 5 3.22 -46.84 14.68
CA ASP A 5 3.27 -47.74 15.85
C ASP A 5 4.50 -47.52 16.74
N ALA A 6 5.53 -46.80 16.25
CA ALA A 6 6.76 -46.45 16.96
C ALA A 6 6.71 -45.05 17.62
N GLY A 7 5.60 -44.31 17.50
CA GLY A 7 5.47 -42.98 18.11
C GLY A 7 5.97 -41.83 17.24
N ALA A 8 6.40 -42.07 16.00
CA ALA A 8 6.97 -41.07 15.10
C ALA A 8 5.90 -40.25 14.34
N PRO A 9 6.12 -38.96 14.06
CA PRO A 9 7.22 -38.10 14.54
C PRO A 9 6.94 -37.46 15.93
N GLY A 10 5.92 -37.95 16.64
CA GLY A 10 5.55 -37.54 18.00
C GLY A 10 4.27 -36.71 18.07
N PHE A 11 3.63 -36.74 19.25
CA PHE A 11 2.40 -35.98 19.53
C PHE A 11 2.55 -34.49 19.25
N GLY A 12 3.72 -33.90 19.54
CA GLY A 12 3.97 -32.49 19.25
C GLY A 12 3.74 -32.14 17.79
N PHE A 13 4.28 -32.92 16.85
CA PHE A 13 4.09 -32.72 15.42
C PHE A 13 2.63 -32.93 15.00
N VAL A 14 1.98 -33.98 15.53
CA VAL A 14 0.57 -34.27 15.24
C VAL A 14 -0.38 -33.19 15.76
N PHE A 15 -0.07 -32.58 16.91
CA PHE A 15 -0.78 -31.42 17.45
C PHE A 15 -0.33 -30.08 16.85
N GLY A 16 0.49 -30.09 15.79
CA GLY A 16 0.82 -28.90 14.99
C GLY A 16 2.08 -28.14 15.44
N SER A 17 2.95 -28.74 16.27
CA SER A 17 4.25 -28.16 16.61
C SER A 17 5.06 -27.88 15.34
N GLN A 18 5.52 -26.63 15.20
CA GLN A 18 6.35 -26.19 14.08
C GLN A 18 7.86 -26.29 14.38
N ARG A 19 8.25 -27.01 15.45
CA ARG A 19 9.66 -27.25 15.75
C ARG A 19 10.29 -28.04 14.60
N ASP A 20 11.50 -27.67 14.21
CA ASP A 20 12.25 -28.41 13.20
C ASP A 20 12.47 -29.86 13.66
N ILE A 21 11.85 -30.82 12.96
CA ILE A 21 11.94 -32.24 13.27
C ILE A 21 13.07 -32.93 12.49
N ARG A 22 13.78 -32.24 11.58
CA ARG A 22 14.76 -32.88 10.68
C ARG A 22 15.85 -33.62 11.44
N MET A 23 16.46 -32.98 12.44
CA MET A 23 17.49 -33.62 13.28
C MET A 23 16.93 -34.79 14.09
N MET A 24 15.70 -34.70 14.58
CA MET A 24 15.02 -35.80 15.27
C MET A 24 14.75 -36.97 14.32
N ALA A 25 14.31 -36.69 13.10
CA ALA A 25 14.06 -37.69 12.07
C ALA A 25 15.36 -38.40 11.65
N ILE A 26 16.49 -37.68 11.55
CA ILE A 26 17.81 -38.29 11.32
C ILE A 26 18.18 -39.22 12.47
N ASN A 27 18.14 -38.72 13.71
CA ASN A 27 18.60 -39.48 14.88
C ASN A 27 17.79 -40.76 15.12
N ASN A 28 16.52 -40.77 14.72
CA ASN A 28 15.63 -41.92 14.86
C ASN A 28 15.48 -42.74 13.56
N GLY A 29 16.19 -42.41 12.48
CA GLY A 29 16.12 -43.13 11.21
C GLY A 29 14.77 -43.06 10.47
N TRP A 30 14.00 -41.99 10.67
CA TRP A 30 12.66 -41.80 10.06
C TRP A 30 12.70 -41.25 8.63
N ILE A 31 13.88 -40.88 8.13
CA ILE A 31 14.08 -40.31 6.81
C ILE A 31 14.94 -41.27 5.97
N THR A 32 14.58 -41.43 4.70
CA THR A 32 15.36 -42.26 3.76
C THR A 32 16.74 -41.65 3.52
N ALA A 33 17.75 -42.51 3.42
CA ALA A 33 19.09 -42.15 2.98
C ALA A 33 19.28 -42.24 1.45
N ASP A 34 18.19 -42.43 0.70
CA ASP A 34 18.20 -42.48 -0.76
C ASP A 34 18.68 -41.14 -1.36
N GLU A 35 19.76 -41.17 -2.13
CA GLU A 35 20.35 -40.01 -2.78
C GLU A 35 19.50 -39.45 -3.93
N GLN A 36 18.59 -40.27 -4.47
CA GLN A 36 17.69 -39.94 -5.58
C GLN A 36 16.39 -39.28 -5.12
N GLN A 37 16.27 -39.00 -3.83
CA GLN A 37 15.14 -38.28 -3.26
C GLN A 37 15.02 -36.86 -3.89
N MET A 38 13.84 -36.55 -4.44
CA MET A 38 13.52 -35.24 -5.06
C MET A 38 12.45 -34.39 -4.36
N GLN A 39 11.78 -34.91 -3.33
CA GLN A 39 10.81 -34.16 -2.51
C GLN A 39 11.52 -33.08 -1.69
N LEU A 40 11.04 -31.85 -1.82
CA LEU A 40 11.56 -30.75 -1.02
C LEU A 40 11.01 -30.82 0.41
N TYR A 41 11.89 -30.52 1.37
CA TYR A 41 11.45 -30.06 2.68
C TYR A 41 10.93 -28.64 2.53
N VAL A 42 9.72 -28.38 3.02
CA VAL A 42 9.04 -27.08 2.91
C VAL A 42 8.56 -26.62 4.28
N ASN A 43 8.75 -25.35 4.59
CA ASN A 43 8.20 -24.70 5.76
C ASN A 43 7.60 -23.34 5.36
N THR A 44 6.34 -23.11 5.74
CA THR A 44 5.63 -21.85 5.48
C THR A 44 5.29 -21.17 6.80
N LEU A 45 5.75 -19.93 6.97
CA LEU A 45 5.38 -19.04 8.06
C LEU A 45 4.54 -17.89 7.50
N ARG A 46 3.40 -17.65 8.12
CA ARG A 46 2.55 -16.49 7.85
C ARG A 46 2.31 -15.74 9.16
N GLU A 47 2.77 -14.50 9.21
CA GLU A 47 2.57 -13.59 10.33
C GLU A 47 1.58 -12.51 9.88
N ASP A 48 0.41 -12.42 10.51
CA ASP A 48 -0.57 -11.35 10.29
C ASP A 48 -0.82 -10.64 11.62
N PHE A 49 -0.45 -9.36 11.69
CA PHE A 49 -0.69 -8.50 12.83
C PHE A 49 -1.65 -7.38 12.43
N GLN A 50 -2.71 -7.21 13.21
CA GLN A 50 -3.66 -6.12 13.04
C GLN A 50 -4.04 -5.55 14.41
N LEU A 51 -3.78 -4.26 14.58
CA LEU A 51 -4.23 -3.49 15.74
C LEU A 51 -5.27 -2.48 15.28
N THR A 52 -6.40 -2.42 15.96
CA THR A 52 -7.43 -1.39 15.77
C THR A 52 -7.77 -0.78 17.11
N SER A 53 -7.71 0.55 17.21
CA SER A 53 -8.08 1.30 18.39
C SER A 53 -9.07 2.40 17.99
N THR A 54 -10.05 2.67 18.85
CA THR A 54 -10.99 3.77 18.67
C THR A 54 -10.92 4.65 19.89
N ILE A 55 -10.69 5.94 19.67
CA ILE A 55 -10.61 6.96 20.72
C ILE A 55 -11.61 8.07 20.41
N GLU A 56 -12.16 8.67 21.45
CA GLU A 56 -13.06 9.81 21.37
C GLU A 56 -12.50 10.98 22.21
N PRO A 57 -11.54 11.76 21.65
CA PRO A 57 -10.84 12.80 22.42
C PRO A 57 -11.76 13.96 22.83
N LEU A 58 -12.80 14.20 22.03
CA LEU A 58 -13.80 15.25 22.21
C LEU A 58 -15.17 14.62 21.92
N ARG A 59 -16.24 15.15 22.53
CA ARG A 59 -17.60 14.66 22.28
C ARG A 59 -17.92 14.73 20.77
N ASP A 60 -18.47 13.63 20.24
CA ASP A 60 -18.80 13.43 18.82
C ASP A 60 -17.60 13.48 17.84
N LEU A 61 -16.36 13.45 18.36
CA LEU A 61 -15.14 13.27 17.56
C LEU A 61 -14.65 11.83 17.72
N LYS A 62 -14.85 11.02 16.70
CA LYS A 62 -14.38 9.63 16.66
C LYS A 62 -13.08 9.54 15.86
N VAL A 63 -12.04 8.98 16.45
CA VAL A 63 -10.77 8.66 15.77
C VAL A 63 -10.55 7.16 15.84
N THR A 64 -10.48 6.50 14.69
CA THR A 64 -10.08 5.10 14.58
C THR A 64 -8.64 5.03 14.09
N LEU A 65 -7.78 4.37 14.84
CA LEU A 65 -6.39 4.09 14.49
C LEU A 65 -6.26 2.63 14.09
N THR A 66 -5.57 2.35 12.98
CA THR A 66 -5.32 0.98 12.51
C THR A 66 -3.86 0.79 12.15
N ALA A 67 -3.23 -0.27 12.64
CA ALA A 67 -1.85 -0.62 12.29
C ALA A 67 -1.82 -2.09 11.83
N THR A 68 -1.15 -2.38 10.71
CA THR A 68 -1.15 -3.71 10.09
C THR A 68 0.27 -4.11 9.69
N LYS A 69 0.62 -5.37 9.88
CA LYS A 69 1.88 -5.95 9.39
C LYS A 69 1.63 -7.39 8.99
N ASN A 70 1.94 -7.71 7.74
CA ASN A 70 1.82 -9.04 7.19
C ASN A 70 3.18 -9.48 6.64
N ARG A 71 3.57 -10.72 6.91
CA ARG A 71 4.79 -11.33 6.39
C ARG A 71 4.54 -12.79 6.07
N THR A 72 4.96 -13.19 4.88
CA THR A 72 4.96 -14.59 4.48
C THR A 72 6.41 -15.01 4.20
N LEU A 73 6.81 -16.19 4.69
CA LEU A 73 8.07 -16.84 4.36
C LEU A 73 7.76 -18.28 3.93
N ASN A 74 8.28 -18.68 2.79
CA ASN A 74 8.22 -20.02 2.24
C ASN A 74 9.65 -20.52 2.08
N TYR A 75 10.12 -21.27 3.06
CA TYR A 75 11.40 -21.96 3.01
C TYR A 75 11.24 -23.29 2.28
N SER A 76 12.16 -23.58 1.38
CA SER A 76 12.24 -24.87 0.70
C SER A 76 13.70 -25.27 0.51
N THR A 77 13.99 -26.57 0.60
CA THR A 77 15.33 -27.11 0.33
C THR A 77 15.21 -28.58 -0.04
N ASN A 78 16.14 -29.09 -0.86
CA ASN A 78 16.29 -30.53 -1.00
C ASN A 78 17.11 -31.03 0.19
N PHE A 79 16.42 -31.63 1.16
CA PHE A 79 17.03 -32.17 2.36
C PHE A 79 17.26 -33.67 2.17
N LYS A 80 18.50 -34.06 1.88
CA LYS A 80 18.84 -35.45 1.57
C LYS A 80 20.21 -35.85 2.10
N TYR A 81 20.44 -37.15 2.14
CA TYR A 81 21.75 -37.71 2.47
C TYR A 81 22.73 -37.45 1.33
N ASP A 82 23.91 -36.94 1.67
CA ASP A 82 25.01 -36.73 0.74
C ASP A 82 26.15 -37.70 1.10
N THR A 83 26.50 -38.58 0.16
CA THR A 83 27.55 -39.58 0.35
C THR A 83 28.94 -38.98 0.45
N GLN A 84 29.18 -37.80 -0.13
CA GLN A 84 30.49 -37.15 -0.03
C GLN A 84 30.77 -36.66 1.39
N SER A 85 29.77 -36.04 2.03
CA SER A 85 29.87 -35.60 3.43
C SER A 85 29.45 -36.66 4.44
N SER A 86 28.94 -37.82 4.00
CA SER A 86 28.35 -38.87 4.85
C SER A 86 27.32 -38.32 5.85
N SER A 87 26.54 -37.33 5.42
CA SER A 87 25.62 -36.59 6.29
C SER A 87 24.40 -36.09 5.53
N PHE A 88 23.33 -35.76 6.25
CA PHE A 88 22.18 -35.07 5.66
C PHE A 88 22.48 -33.59 5.50
N VAL A 89 22.28 -33.07 4.30
CA VAL A 89 22.57 -31.67 3.96
C VAL A 89 21.35 -30.98 3.35
N ASN A 90 21.27 -29.67 3.56
CA ASN A 90 20.32 -28.83 2.83
C ASN A 90 20.94 -28.43 1.51
N MET A 91 20.50 -29.03 0.41
CA MET A 91 20.91 -28.64 -0.93
C MET A 91 20.03 -27.50 -1.43
N SER A 92 20.68 -26.44 -1.92
CA SER A 92 20.06 -25.25 -2.51
C SER A 92 18.89 -24.68 -1.70
N PRO A 93 19.08 -24.35 -0.41
CA PRO A 93 18.01 -23.77 0.41
C PRO A 93 17.57 -22.42 -0.16
N ASN A 94 16.26 -22.24 -0.29
CA ASN A 94 15.65 -21.03 -0.80
C ASN A 94 14.45 -20.61 0.05
N THR A 95 14.45 -19.35 0.49
CA THR A 95 13.34 -18.73 1.19
C THR A 95 12.73 -17.67 0.29
N THR A 96 11.45 -17.81 -0.03
CA THR A 96 10.69 -16.79 -0.76
C THR A 96 9.63 -16.15 0.13
N GLY A 97 9.11 -14.99 -0.23
CA GLY A 97 8.07 -14.39 0.58
C GLY A 97 7.59 -13.03 0.10
N ASP A 98 6.65 -12.50 0.89
CA ASP A 98 6.06 -11.17 0.73
C ASP A 98 6.07 -10.45 2.07
N TYR A 99 6.10 -9.12 2.00
CA TYR A 99 6.10 -8.27 3.19
C TYR A 99 5.18 -7.07 2.99
N SER A 100 4.41 -6.71 4.01
CA SER A 100 3.58 -5.52 4.01
C SER A 100 3.46 -4.94 5.41
N ILE A 101 3.59 -3.62 5.55
CA ILE A 101 3.49 -2.94 6.83
C ILE A 101 2.86 -1.56 6.67
N SER A 102 1.98 -1.19 7.58
CA SER A 102 1.44 0.17 7.64
C SER A 102 2.56 1.15 7.99
N THR A 103 2.64 2.22 7.22
CA THR A 103 3.67 3.26 7.35
C THR A 103 3.01 4.63 7.25
N ILE A 104 3.80 5.70 7.37
CA ILE A 104 3.33 7.08 7.22
C ILE A 104 4.24 7.78 6.21
N THR A 105 3.64 8.25 5.12
CA THR A 105 4.28 9.01 4.04
C THR A 105 3.67 10.40 3.85
N PHE A 106 2.80 10.80 4.79
CA PHE A 106 2.02 12.04 4.79
C PHE A 106 2.88 13.29 4.56
N GLY A 107 4.09 13.32 5.15
CA GLY A 107 5.01 14.45 5.06
C GLY A 107 5.47 14.79 3.64
N THR A 108 5.30 13.89 2.67
CA THR A 108 5.68 14.11 1.27
C THR A 108 4.50 14.17 0.30
N SER A 109 3.28 13.87 0.76
CA SER A 109 2.09 13.72 -0.09
C SER A 109 1.69 15.00 -0.85
N PHE A 110 2.14 16.16 -0.37
CA PHE A 110 1.80 17.48 -0.92
C PHE A 110 3.00 18.27 -1.44
N LYS A 111 4.22 17.68 -1.43
CA LYS A 111 5.44 18.35 -1.90
C LYS A 111 5.41 18.60 -3.42
N ASP A 112 4.89 17.64 -4.17
CA ASP A 112 4.82 17.75 -5.63
C ASP A 112 3.50 18.37 -6.09
N LYS A 113 3.58 19.28 -7.06
CA LYS A 113 2.41 19.89 -7.68
C LYS A 113 1.70 18.87 -8.58
N SER A 114 0.37 18.83 -8.49
CA SER A 114 -0.46 17.99 -9.36
C SER A 114 -0.17 18.30 -10.83
N GLY A 115 0.25 17.28 -11.60
CA GLY A 115 0.53 17.41 -13.03
C GLY A 115 1.99 17.69 -13.40
N SER A 116 2.87 18.01 -12.45
CA SER A 116 4.32 18.17 -12.72
C SER A 116 4.96 16.84 -13.16
N THR A 117 5.93 16.91 -14.08
CA THR A 117 6.85 15.79 -14.37
C THR A 117 8.06 15.81 -13.45
N LEU A 118 8.42 16.98 -12.91
CA LEU A 118 9.50 17.13 -11.93
C LEU A 118 8.97 16.83 -10.53
N SER A 119 9.56 15.83 -9.86
CA SER A 119 9.26 15.49 -8.45
C SER A 119 10.43 15.90 -7.56
N SER A 120 10.13 16.77 -6.60
CA SER A 120 11.08 17.16 -5.55
C SER A 120 11.45 15.97 -4.66
N VAL A 121 10.49 15.08 -4.41
CA VAL A 121 10.68 13.87 -3.60
C VAL A 121 11.54 12.85 -4.34
N PHE A 122 11.41 12.74 -5.66
CA PHE A 122 12.29 11.89 -6.47
C PHE A 122 13.74 12.41 -6.46
N ASN A 123 13.94 13.73 -6.53
CA ASN A 123 15.28 14.31 -6.40
C ASN A 123 15.87 14.08 -4.99
N GLU A 124 15.04 14.20 -3.95
CA GLU A 124 15.42 13.84 -2.57
C GLU A 124 15.83 12.36 -2.48
N PHE A 125 15.08 11.45 -3.12
CA PHE A 125 15.45 10.04 -3.23
C PHE A 125 16.82 9.84 -3.90
N MET A 126 17.08 10.48 -5.04
CA MET A 126 18.38 10.39 -5.71
C MET A 126 19.53 10.91 -4.83
N ASN A 127 19.31 12.03 -4.15
CA ASN A 127 20.30 12.65 -3.26
C ASN A 127 20.54 11.85 -1.97
N ASN A 128 19.56 11.06 -1.54
CA ASN A 128 19.67 10.21 -0.36
C ASN A 128 20.57 8.99 -0.58
N ARG A 129 20.69 8.48 -1.82
CA ARG A 129 21.49 7.28 -2.11
C ARG A 129 22.95 7.36 -1.65
N PRO A 130 23.75 8.39 -2.00
CA PRO A 130 25.14 8.46 -1.55
C PRO A 130 25.24 8.58 -0.01
N ILE A 131 24.26 9.20 0.65
CA ILE A 131 24.22 9.29 2.12
C ILE A 131 24.00 7.91 2.74
N ILE A 132 22.97 7.19 2.30
CA ILE A 132 22.65 5.84 2.76
C ILE A 132 23.79 4.88 2.47
N SER A 133 24.38 4.93 1.28
CA SER A 133 25.54 4.13 0.89
C SER A 133 26.70 4.28 1.88
N ARG A 134 27.08 5.52 2.23
CA ARG A 134 28.15 5.76 3.22
C ARG A 134 27.79 5.22 4.59
N ARG A 135 26.53 5.33 5.01
CA ARG A 135 26.07 4.80 6.30
C ARG A 135 26.09 3.27 6.34
N LEU A 136 25.70 2.60 5.26
CA LEU A 136 25.79 1.15 5.14
C LEU A 136 27.26 0.69 5.11
N GLY A 137 28.11 1.40 4.37
CA GLY A 137 29.55 1.14 4.32
C GLY A 137 30.22 1.27 5.69
N ALA A 138 29.84 2.29 6.48
CA ALA A 138 30.38 2.47 7.83
C ALA A 138 29.98 1.36 8.83
N LEU A 139 28.89 0.63 8.55
CA LEU A 139 28.43 -0.48 9.39
C LEU A 139 28.97 -1.84 8.91
N ASN A 140 29.55 -1.92 7.72
CA ASN A 140 30.07 -3.17 7.17
C ASN A 140 31.61 -3.13 7.18
N PRO A 141 32.29 -3.90 8.06
CA PRO A 141 33.75 -3.98 8.10
C PRO A 141 34.40 -4.39 6.77
N ASN A 142 33.66 -5.08 5.90
CA ASN A 142 34.13 -5.52 4.58
C ASN A 142 34.09 -4.41 3.52
N SER A 143 33.48 -3.25 3.83
CA SER A 143 33.41 -2.07 2.95
C SER A 143 34.57 -1.12 3.27
N SER A 144 35.55 -1.01 2.36
CA SER A 144 36.69 -0.10 2.54
C SER A 144 36.71 1.03 1.50
N GLY A 145 36.72 2.27 1.99
CA GLY A 145 36.84 3.46 1.15
C GLY A 145 35.58 3.81 0.36
N LEU A 146 35.73 4.79 -0.53
CA LEU A 146 34.67 5.27 -1.42
C LEU A 146 35.07 5.04 -2.88
N VAL A 147 34.10 4.63 -3.69
CA VAL A 147 34.19 4.52 -5.14
C VAL A 147 33.12 5.41 -5.75
N ASN A 148 33.51 6.40 -6.56
CA ASN A 148 32.58 7.32 -7.24
C ASN A 148 31.58 8.03 -6.30
N GLY A 149 31.98 8.33 -5.05
CA GLY A 149 31.15 9.01 -4.05
C GLY A 149 30.22 8.11 -3.23
N TYR A 150 30.23 6.79 -3.50
CA TYR A 150 29.52 5.74 -2.77
C TYR A 150 30.50 4.87 -1.99
N ALA A 151 30.05 4.18 -0.94
CA ALA A 151 30.88 3.20 -0.24
C ALA A 151 31.17 1.98 -1.12
N ASN A 152 32.38 1.43 -1.03
CA ASN A 152 32.73 0.21 -1.75
C ASN A 152 31.81 -0.96 -1.33
N GLY A 153 31.20 -1.65 -2.29
CA GLY A 153 30.19 -2.68 -2.00
C GLY A 153 28.75 -2.18 -1.87
N TYR A 154 28.52 -0.86 -1.87
CA TYR A 154 27.20 -0.23 -1.79
C TYR A 154 27.08 0.90 -2.82
N ASP A 155 27.15 0.57 -4.10
CA ASP A 155 27.09 1.56 -5.17
C ASP A 155 25.68 2.18 -5.32
N LYS A 156 25.50 2.94 -6.41
CA LYS A 156 24.24 3.61 -6.73
C LYS A 156 23.08 2.69 -7.12
N SER A 157 23.39 1.45 -7.52
CA SER A 157 22.46 0.42 -7.99
C SER A 157 22.21 -0.67 -6.93
N SER A 158 23.01 -0.73 -5.88
CA SER A 158 22.85 -1.61 -4.73
C SER A 158 21.42 -1.56 -4.19
N GLN A 159 20.77 -2.72 -4.09
CA GLN A 159 19.39 -2.83 -3.62
C GLN A 159 19.19 -2.13 -2.28
N ASP A 160 20.05 -2.39 -1.29
CA ASP A 160 19.90 -1.84 0.05
C ASP A 160 20.00 -0.31 0.03
N VAL A 161 20.91 0.24 -0.78
CA VAL A 161 21.04 1.69 -0.96
C VAL A 161 19.76 2.28 -1.56
N VAL A 162 19.28 1.71 -2.67
CA VAL A 162 18.13 2.22 -3.41
C VAL A 162 16.86 2.09 -2.57
N VAL A 163 16.62 0.96 -1.92
CA VAL A 163 15.41 0.73 -1.11
C VAL A 163 15.38 1.64 0.11
N LEU A 164 16.49 1.75 0.85
CA LEU A 164 16.52 2.60 2.06
C LEU A 164 16.46 4.09 1.71
N ALA A 165 17.10 4.53 0.63
CA ALA A 165 16.97 5.90 0.13
C ALA A 165 15.54 6.23 -0.29
N PHE A 166 14.86 5.28 -0.94
CA PHE A 166 13.45 5.40 -1.33
C PHE A 166 12.55 5.52 -0.10
N ILE A 167 12.70 4.64 0.89
CA ILE A 167 11.94 4.71 2.16
C ILE A 167 12.18 6.06 2.85
N ALA A 168 13.44 6.49 2.99
CA ALA A 168 13.78 7.75 3.64
C ALA A 168 13.11 8.94 2.93
N ALA A 169 13.26 9.04 1.60
CA ALA A 169 12.70 10.14 0.82
C ALA A 169 11.18 10.20 0.92
N TYR A 170 10.48 9.10 0.69
CA TYR A 170 9.01 9.11 0.64
C TYR A 170 8.33 9.13 2.01
N THR A 171 9.00 8.65 3.06
CA THR A 171 8.55 8.88 4.45
C THR A 171 8.90 10.28 4.97
N GLY A 172 9.69 11.06 4.22
CA GLY A 172 10.12 12.41 4.61
C GLY A 172 11.11 12.42 5.77
N LYS A 173 11.89 11.35 5.93
CA LYS A 173 12.92 11.23 6.96
C LYS A 173 14.29 11.58 6.39
N ASP A 174 15.11 12.22 7.21
CA ASP A 174 16.50 12.53 6.85
C ASP A 174 17.30 11.23 6.61
N ALA A 175 17.97 11.14 5.46
CA ALA A 175 18.83 10.02 5.11
C ALA A 175 20.02 9.83 6.07
N ASN A 176 20.42 10.86 6.83
CA ASN A 176 21.49 10.75 7.81
C ASN A 176 21.08 10.01 9.09
N SER A 177 19.80 10.04 9.45
CA SER A 177 19.28 9.50 10.73
C SER A 177 18.21 8.43 10.58
N SER A 178 17.68 8.22 9.37
CA SER A 178 16.68 7.19 9.09
C SER A 178 17.19 5.77 9.42
N SER A 179 16.27 4.86 9.74
CA SER A 179 16.60 3.46 10.01
C SER A 179 17.12 2.77 8.74
N LEU A 180 18.21 2.02 8.87
CA LEU A 180 18.80 1.22 7.78
C LEU A 180 18.20 -0.19 7.70
N ASN A 181 16.90 -0.30 7.96
CA ASN A 181 16.18 -1.58 7.92
C ASN A 181 15.11 -1.54 6.81
N SER A 182 15.29 -2.35 5.79
CA SER A 182 14.35 -2.50 4.66
C SER A 182 13.09 -3.29 5.02
N LEU A 183 13.08 -3.98 6.16
CA LEU A 183 11.93 -4.70 6.74
C LEU A 183 11.56 -4.12 8.12
N PRO A 184 10.97 -2.90 8.20
CA PRO A 184 10.68 -2.22 9.46
C PRO A 184 9.82 -3.07 10.40
N LYS A 185 10.16 -3.22 11.68
CA LYS A 185 9.47 -4.21 12.55
C LYS A 185 8.12 -3.73 13.11
N ILE A 186 7.95 -2.42 13.28
CA ILE A 186 6.85 -1.79 14.03
C ILE A 186 5.91 -1.08 13.05
N PRO A 187 4.62 -1.49 12.98
CA PRO A 187 3.66 -0.84 12.10
C PRO A 187 3.24 0.52 12.66
N LEU A 188 3.12 1.52 11.79
CA LEU A 188 2.66 2.86 12.16
C LEU A 188 1.13 2.97 12.00
N PRO A 189 0.45 3.79 12.81
CA PRO A 189 -0.99 3.92 12.75
C PRO A 189 -1.44 4.72 11.52
N ASN A 190 -2.35 4.12 10.76
CA ASN A 190 -3.26 4.82 9.88
C ASN A 190 -4.44 5.36 10.69
N TRP A 191 -5.13 6.40 10.22
CA TRP A 191 -6.21 7.02 10.99
C TRP A 191 -7.45 7.33 10.16
N ARG A 192 -8.61 7.30 10.83
CA ARG A 192 -9.88 7.81 10.32
C ARG A 192 -10.54 8.67 11.38
N LEU A 193 -10.82 9.91 11.01
CA LEU A 193 -11.48 10.94 11.79
C LEU A 193 -12.93 11.08 11.31
N THR A 194 -13.86 11.20 12.24
CA THR A 194 -15.23 11.62 11.97
C THR A 194 -15.69 12.56 13.08
N TYR A 195 -16.15 13.74 12.71
CA TYR A 195 -16.68 14.73 13.63
C TYR A 195 -18.12 15.08 13.25
N SER A 196 -19.07 14.73 14.11
CA SER A 196 -20.51 14.96 13.87
C SER A 196 -21.13 15.97 14.85
N GLY A 197 -20.31 16.64 15.67
CA GLY A 197 -20.78 17.56 16.71
C GLY A 197 -21.17 18.95 16.21
N LEU A 198 -21.01 19.27 14.93
CA LEU A 198 -21.21 20.63 14.40
C LEU A 198 -22.67 21.13 14.52
N THR A 199 -23.65 20.23 14.47
CA THR A 199 -25.07 20.59 14.61
C THR A 199 -25.46 20.99 16.04
N LYS A 200 -24.55 20.93 17.01
CA LYS A 200 -24.78 21.42 18.38
C LYS A 200 -24.70 22.94 18.49
N TYR A 201 -24.07 23.62 17.54
CA TYR A 201 -24.02 25.08 17.51
C TYR A 201 -25.31 25.66 16.93
N PRO A 202 -26.01 26.58 17.63
CA PRO A 202 -27.33 27.07 17.20
C PRO A 202 -27.37 27.58 15.75
N PHE A 203 -26.37 28.36 15.34
CA PHE A 203 -26.29 28.90 13.97
C PHE A 203 -26.18 27.83 12.86
N ILE A 204 -25.64 26.65 13.19
CA ILE A 204 -25.58 25.50 12.27
C ILE A 204 -26.90 24.72 12.37
N ALA A 205 -27.37 24.46 13.59
CA ALA A 205 -28.59 23.73 13.88
C ALA A 205 -29.84 24.34 13.23
N ASP A 206 -29.85 25.65 12.98
CA ASP A 206 -30.95 26.34 12.32
C ASP A 206 -31.19 25.82 10.89
N ARG A 207 -30.11 25.53 10.15
CA ARG A 207 -30.17 25.13 8.72
C ARG A 207 -29.92 23.63 8.52
N PHE A 208 -29.08 23.02 9.36
CA PHE A 208 -28.63 21.63 9.21
C PHE A 208 -29.23 20.75 10.30
N SER A 209 -29.84 19.63 9.91
CA SER A 209 -30.18 18.52 10.81
C SER A 209 -29.00 17.59 11.07
N GLU A 210 -28.09 17.47 10.10
CA GLU A 210 -26.87 16.67 10.21
C GLU A 210 -25.73 17.38 9.47
N LEU A 211 -24.54 17.36 10.06
CA LEU A 211 -23.32 17.87 9.46
C LEU A 211 -22.15 17.07 10.04
N SER A 212 -21.53 16.22 9.23
CA SER A 212 -20.37 15.43 9.61
C SER A 212 -19.16 15.75 8.74
N LEU A 213 -18.01 15.97 9.38
CA LEU A 213 -16.72 16.07 8.72
C LEU A 213 -15.99 14.73 8.83
N ARG A 214 -15.44 14.25 7.71
CA ARG A 214 -14.69 13.00 7.63
C ARG A 214 -13.30 13.25 7.07
N HIS A 215 -12.33 12.53 7.61
CA HIS A 215 -10.97 12.46 7.06
C HIS A 215 -10.43 11.05 7.28
N GLY A 216 -9.72 10.49 6.31
CA GLY A 216 -9.13 9.17 6.41
C GLY A 216 -7.79 9.15 5.69
N TYR A 217 -6.79 8.58 6.35
CA TYR A 217 -5.44 8.40 5.81
C TYR A 217 -4.99 6.96 6.01
N ARG A 218 -4.45 6.36 4.94
CA ARG A 218 -3.83 5.06 4.95
C ARG A 218 -2.55 5.09 4.12
N SER A 219 -1.46 4.58 4.66
CA SER A 219 -0.25 4.31 3.90
C SER A 219 0.33 2.94 4.25
N THR A 220 0.83 2.23 3.25
CA THR A 220 1.37 0.86 3.37
C THR A 220 2.63 0.75 2.52
N TYR A 221 3.70 0.25 3.13
CA TYR A 221 4.92 -0.16 2.46
C TYR A 221 4.87 -1.66 2.22
N SER A 222 5.13 -2.11 0.99
CA SER A 222 5.18 -3.54 0.67
C SER A 222 6.40 -3.90 -0.15
N ILE A 223 6.81 -5.16 -0.01
CA ILE A 223 7.79 -5.83 -0.85
C ILE A 223 7.04 -6.98 -1.49
N ASN A 224 6.88 -6.89 -2.81
CA ASN A 224 6.13 -7.85 -3.60
C ASN A 224 7.13 -8.85 -4.18
N GLY A 225 7.27 -9.98 -3.51
CA GLY A 225 8.26 -11.00 -3.83
C GLY A 225 9.67 -10.66 -3.39
N PHE A 226 10.23 -11.54 -2.57
CA PHE A 226 11.66 -11.63 -2.33
C PHE A 226 12.13 -13.08 -2.31
N ASN A 227 13.41 -13.30 -2.56
CA ASN A 227 14.08 -14.60 -2.48
C ASN A 227 15.41 -14.48 -1.75
N SER A 228 15.78 -15.49 -0.96
CA SER A 228 17.13 -15.57 -0.40
C SER A 228 18.15 -15.85 -1.50
N LEU A 229 19.38 -15.38 -1.33
CA LEU A 229 20.47 -15.65 -2.27
C LEU A 229 21.36 -16.78 -1.76
N LEU A 230 21.56 -17.81 -2.59
CA LEU A 230 22.44 -18.95 -2.26
C LEU A 230 23.90 -18.56 -2.05
N LYS A 231 24.34 -17.52 -2.75
CA LYS A 231 25.70 -16.98 -2.68
C LYS A 231 25.89 -15.98 -1.54
N TYR A 232 24.84 -15.69 -0.76
CA TYR A 232 24.94 -14.77 0.36
C TYR A 232 25.83 -15.35 1.44
N GLU A 233 26.90 -14.62 1.77
CA GLU A 233 27.82 -14.99 2.84
C GLU A 233 28.12 -13.77 3.71
N GLU A 234 28.21 -14.01 5.01
CA GLU A 234 28.64 -13.03 6.01
C GLU A 234 30.06 -13.31 6.48
N ARG A 235 30.85 -12.25 6.68
CA ARG A 235 32.15 -12.26 7.34
C ARG A 235 32.21 -11.09 8.31
N ASP A 236 32.78 -11.31 9.49
CA ASP A 236 32.85 -10.30 10.56
C ASP A 236 31.46 -9.72 10.92
N GLY A 237 30.42 -10.53 10.79
CA GLY A 237 29.03 -10.17 11.12
C GLY A 237 28.34 -9.27 10.08
N ALA A 238 28.89 -9.12 8.87
CA ALA A 238 28.30 -8.34 7.79
C ALA A 238 28.45 -9.01 6.42
N ALA A 239 27.66 -8.56 5.44
CA ALA A 239 27.71 -9.11 4.08
C ALA A 239 29.12 -9.00 3.47
N PHE A 240 29.59 -10.09 2.86
CA PHE A 240 30.93 -10.20 2.29
C PHE A 240 30.88 -10.58 0.80
N SER A 241 30.03 -11.52 0.43
CA SER A 241 29.83 -11.97 -0.95
C SER A 241 29.34 -10.83 -1.85
N ARG A 242 29.83 -10.76 -3.10
CA ARG A 242 29.51 -9.68 -4.04
C ARG A 242 28.90 -10.15 -5.35
N ASP A 243 28.14 -9.26 -5.99
CA ASP A 243 27.61 -9.44 -7.34
C ASP A 243 28.62 -9.05 -8.43
N VAL A 244 28.18 -9.11 -9.69
CA VAL A 244 28.99 -8.74 -10.87
C VAL A 244 29.31 -7.25 -10.95
N ASN A 245 28.57 -6.40 -10.23
CA ASN A 245 28.77 -4.96 -10.16
C ASN A 245 29.58 -4.55 -8.91
N ASP A 246 30.21 -5.51 -8.23
CA ASP A 246 30.97 -5.32 -6.99
C ASP A 246 30.12 -4.82 -5.81
N ASN A 247 28.79 -5.04 -5.82
CA ASN A 247 27.92 -4.77 -4.68
C ASN A 247 27.81 -5.98 -3.76
N PHE A 248 27.71 -5.76 -2.45
CA PHE A 248 27.38 -6.82 -1.52
C PHE A 248 26.00 -7.41 -1.82
N LEU A 249 25.94 -8.74 -1.84
CA LEU A 249 24.68 -9.45 -1.99
C LEU A 249 23.83 -9.23 -0.73
N PRO A 250 22.55 -8.85 -0.86
CA PRO A 250 21.64 -8.78 0.28
C PRO A 250 21.20 -10.19 0.70
N LEU A 251 20.81 -10.36 1.97
CA LEU A 251 20.24 -11.63 2.44
C LEU A 251 18.99 -12.03 1.63
N TYR A 252 18.15 -11.06 1.32
CA TYR A 252 16.98 -11.22 0.46
C TYR A 252 17.08 -10.29 -0.74
N GLN A 253 17.00 -10.85 -1.93
CA GLN A 253 16.81 -10.09 -3.17
C GLN A 253 15.32 -9.80 -3.35
N PHE A 254 14.97 -8.54 -3.57
CA PHE A 254 13.61 -8.08 -3.74
C PHE A 254 13.30 -7.89 -5.23
N ALA A 255 12.09 -8.25 -5.66
CA ALA A 255 11.67 -8.00 -7.04
C ALA A 255 11.16 -6.55 -7.21
N GLN A 256 10.23 -6.15 -6.35
CA GLN A 256 9.64 -4.81 -6.36
C GLN A 256 9.34 -4.34 -4.94
N VAL A 257 9.56 -3.05 -4.71
CA VAL A 257 9.14 -2.36 -3.50
C VAL A 257 8.06 -1.35 -3.84
N ALA A 258 7.01 -1.26 -3.02
CA ALA A 258 5.90 -0.36 -3.28
C ALA A 258 5.48 0.44 -2.04
N ILE A 259 4.95 1.64 -2.27
CA ILE A 259 4.23 2.44 -1.28
C ILE A 259 2.85 2.75 -1.85
N SER A 260 1.81 2.34 -1.13
CA SER A 260 0.43 2.68 -1.42
C SER A 260 -0.08 3.66 -0.38
N GLU A 261 -0.34 4.90 -0.79
CA GLU A 261 -0.87 5.97 0.05
C GLU A 261 -2.24 6.41 -0.46
N GLN A 262 -3.18 6.56 0.46
CA GLN A 262 -4.54 6.96 0.16
C GLN A 262 -5.12 7.89 1.23
N PHE A 263 -5.70 9.00 0.78
CA PHE A 263 -6.61 9.84 1.51
C PHE A 263 -8.04 9.51 1.09
N ALA A 264 -8.80 8.90 1.98
CA ALA A 264 -10.13 8.35 1.71
C ALA A 264 -11.12 8.66 2.85
N PRO A 265 -11.71 9.88 2.89
CA PRO A 265 -11.36 11.05 2.06
C PRO A 265 -10.26 11.91 2.69
N LEU A 266 -9.59 12.73 1.89
CA LEU A 266 -8.76 13.85 2.38
C LEU A 266 -9.62 14.85 3.14
N ILE A 267 -10.75 15.23 2.54
CA ILE A 267 -11.80 16.02 3.18
C ILE A 267 -13.13 15.44 2.70
N GLY A 268 -13.95 15.00 3.64
CA GLY A 268 -15.33 14.58 3.40
C GLY A 268 -16.29 15.44 4.21
N VAL A 269 -17.37 15.89 3.60
CA VAL A 269 -18.42 16.68 4.25
C VAL A 269 -19.76 16.10 3.83
N ASP A 270 -20.51 15.58 4.80
CA ASP A 270 -21.86 15.08 4.60
C ASP A 270 -22.82 15.92 5.40
N THR A 271 -23.87 16.37 4.74
CA THR A 271 -24.84 17.28 5.32
C THR A 271 -26.25 16.85 5.00
N ARG A 272 -27.14 17.08 5.95
CA ARG A 272 -28.58 17.02 5.77
C ARG A 272 -29.20 18.30 6.32
N LEU A 273 -29.97 18.97 5.49
CA LEU A 273 -30.71 20.18 5.86
C LEU A 273 -32.12 19.83 6.33
N LYS A 274 -32.72 20.73 7.12
CA LYS A 274 -34.09 20.56 7.63
C LYS A 274 -35.16 20.48 6.53
N ASN A 275 -34.85 20.97 5.33
CA ASN A 275 -35.74 20.88 4.17
C ASN A 275 -35.61 19.55 3.40
N ASN A 276 -34.99 18.51 3.98
CA ASN A 276 -34.71 17.22 3.32
C ASN A 276 -33.76 17.30 2.11
N MET A 277 -32.95 18.35 2.03
CA MET A 277 -31.81 18.39 1.10
C MET A 277 -30.59 17.72 1.73
N THR A 278 -29.88 16.92 0.97
CA THR A 278 -28.61 16.30 1.35
C THR A 278 -27.50 16.80 0.43
N LEU A 279 -26.36 17.19 1.00
CA LEU A 279 -25.17 17.53 0.23
C LEU A 279 -24.01 16.66 0.70
N ASN A 280 -23.28 16.06 -0.23
CA ASN A 280 -22.04 15.34 0.02
C ASN A 280 -20.92 15.97 -0.80
N PHE A 281 -19.77 16.15 -0.18
CA PHE A 281 -18.55 16.60 -0.84
C PHE A 281 -17.36 15.78 -0.36
N GLU A 282 -16.64 15.16 -1.29
CA GLU A 282 -15.45 14.36 -0.97
C GLU A 282 -14.29 14.70 -1.89
N ILE A 283 -13.10 14.87 -1.31
CA ILE A 283 -11.83 14.91 -2.03
C ILE A 283 -11.06 13.66 -1.63
N ASN A 284 -10.77 12.77 -2.57
CA ASN A 284 -9.88 11.63 -2.37
C ASN A 284 -8.56 11.86 -3.12
N LYS A 285 -7.48 11.35 -2.55
CA LYS A 285 -6.14 11.44 -3.16
C LYS A 285 -5.40 10.14 -2.96
N THR A 286 -4.90 9.54 -4.03
CA THR A 286 -4.15 8.29 -4.01
C THR A 286 -2.79 8.51 -4.67
N ARG A 287 -1.75 7.94 -4.07
CA ARG A 287 -0.40 7.87 -4.64
C ARG A 287 0.09 6.44 -4.51
N LEU A 288 0.33 5.77 -5.64
CA LEU A 288 0.97 4.45 -5.68
C LEU A 288 2.35 4.61 -6.29
N LEU A 289 3.36 4.12 -5.58
CA LEU A 289 4.75 4.13 -5.98
C LEU A 289 5.21 2.69 -6.12
N GLY A 290 5.73 2.31 -7.28
CA GLY A 290 6.30 1.00 -7.55
C GLY A 290 7.73 1.15 -8.03
N LEU A 291 8.69 0.78 -7.20
CA LEU A 291 10.12 0.78 -7.50
C LEU A 291 10.55 -0.62 -7.93
N SER A 292 10.89 -0.75 -9.21
CA SER A 292 11.47 -1.97 -9.77
C SER A 292 12.99 -1.96 -9.57
N LEU A 293 13.52 -2.99 -8.93
CA LEU A 293 14.93 -3.05 -8.55
C LEU A 293 15.83 -3.58 -9.66
N SER A 294 15.27 -4.37 -10.59
CA SER A 294 16.01 -4.88 -11.76
C SER A 294 16.53 -3.78 -12.68
N ASN A 295 15.79 -2.67 -12.80
CA ASN A 295 16.12 -1.55 -13.67
C ASN A 295 16.15 -0.20 -12.93
N SER A 296 16.00 -0.20 -11.59
CA SER A 296 15.97 1.00 -10.74
C SER A 296 14.99 2.08 -11.24
N GLN A 297 13.84 1.68 -11.76
CA GLN A 297 12.80 2.58 -12.25
C GLN A 297 11.67 2.72 -11.25
N LEU A 298 11.21 3.96 -11.06
CA LEU A 298 10.07 4.26 -10.20
C LEU A 298 8.86 4.63 -11.05
N ALA A 299 7.83 3.81 -10.99
CA ALA A 299 6.51 4.14 -11.51
C ALA A 299 5.67 4.81 -10.41
N GLN A 300 5.11 5.98 -10.70
CA GLN A 300 4.22 6.70 -9.80
C GLN A 300 2.86 6.87 -10.46
N LEU A 301 1.82 6.26 -9.90
CA LEU A 301 0.42 6.57 -10.18
C LEU A 301 -0.06 7.61 -9.17
N SER A 302 -0.56 8.74 -9.64
CA SER A 302 -1.24 9.74 -8.81
C SER A 302 -2.69 9.86 -9.27
N GLU A 303 -3.64 9.80 -8.32
CA GLU A 303 -5.07 9.94 -8.59
C GLU A 303 -5.68 10.96 -7.63
N ASN A 304 -6.39 11.95 -8.17
CA ASN A 304 -7.18 12.90 -7.40
C ASN A 304 -8.64 12.79 -7.82
N ASN A 305 -9.52 12.54 -6.86
CA ASN A 305 -10.96 12.45 -7.09
C ASN A 305 -11.66 13.54 -6.31
N MET A 306 -12.54 14.30 -6.96
CA MET A 306 -13.46 15.22 -6.33
C MET A 306 -14.88 14.72 -6.64
N ILE A 307 -15.68 14.53 -5.60
CA ILE A 307 -17.05 14.04 -5.71
C ILE A 307 -17.94 15.07 -5.04
N PHE A 308 -18.98 15.48 -5.73
CA PHE A 308 -20.05 16.32 -5.22
C PHE A 308 -21.37 15.62 -5.48
N GLY A 309 -22.18 15.46 -4.44
CA GLY A 309 -23.51 14.88 -4.51
C GLY A 309 -24.52 15.84 -3.92
N LEU A 310 -25.62 16.05 -4.62
CA LEU A 310 -26.80 16.75 -4.13
C LEU A 310 -28.00 15.82 -4.22
N GLY A 311 -28.77 15.75 -3.15
CA GLY A 311 -30.03 15.01 -3.09
C GLY A 311 -31.14 15.89 -2.52
N TYR A 312 -32.36 15.76 -3.03
CA TYR A 312 -33.52 16.46 -2.49
C TYR A 312 -34.75 15.57 -2.60
N ARG A 313 -35.42 15.33 -1.47
CA ARG A 313 -36.64 14.54 -1.38
C ARG A 313 -37.82 15.42 -1.01
N THR A 314 -38.89 15.38 -1.80
CA THR A 314 -40.13 16.09 -1.51
C THR A 314 -41.36 15.23 -1.82
N ASN A 315 -42.41 15.42 -1.05
CA ASN A 315 -43.74 14.85 -1.30
C ASN A 315 -44.76 15.91 -1.74
N LYS A 316 -44.30 17.14 -1.99
CA LYS A 316 -45.14 18.31 -2.33
C LYS A 316 -44.56 19.06 -3.53
N PHE A 317 -44.16 18.35 -4.57
CA PHE A 317 -43.60 18.98 -5.75
C PHE A 317 -44.65 19.87 -6.45
N ARG A 318 -44.21 21.03 -6.90
CA ARG A 318 -44.98 21.95 -7.75
C ARG A 318 -44.12 22.30 -8.95
N PHE A 319 -44.71 22.27 -10.14
CA PHE A 319 -44.02 22.66 -11.35
C PHE A 319 -43.56 24.13 -11.28
N PRO A 320 -42.30 24.43 -11.67
CA PRO A 320 -41.81 25.80 -11.74
C PRO A 320 -42.55 26.60 -12.82
N PHE A 321 -42.48 27.94 -12.72
CA PHE A 321 -43.06 28.89 -13.71
C PHE A 321 -44.58 28.83 -13.88
N GLY A 322 -45.32 28.27 -12.92
CA GLY A 322 -46.78 28.28 -12.94
C GLY A 322 -47.42 27.32 -13.95
N MET A 323 -46.62 26.51 -14.66
CA MET A 323 -47.11 25.40 -15.46
C MET A 323 -47.86 24.41 -14.55
N PHE A 324 -49.00 23.90 -15.00
CA PHE A 324 -49.78 22.87 -14.30
C PHE A 324 -50.16 23.21 -12.84
N LYS A 325 -50.49 24.47 -12.52
CA LYS A 325 -50.89 24.95 -11.17
C LYS A 325 -51.99 24.14 -10.48
N GLN A 326 -52.86 23.47 -11.25
CA GLN A 326 -53.97 22.65 -10.73
C GLN A 326 -53.54 21.21 -10.35
N LEU A 327 -52.42 20.72 -10.87
CA LEU A 327 -51.89 19.39 -10.57
C LEU A 327 -51.06 19.43 -9.28
N LYS A 328 -51.73 19.34 -8.14
CA LYS A 328 -51.07 19.06 -6.86
C LYS A 328 -50.72 17.58 -6.78
N MET A 329 -49.45 17.27 -6.98
CA MET A 329 -48.94 15.91 -6.79
C MET A 329 -48.46 15.76 -5.34
N ASN A 330 -49.15 14.90 -4.57
CA ASN A 330 -48.75 14.53 -3.20
C ASN A 330 -47.78 13.33 -3.16
N ASN A 331 -47.23 13.00 -4.32
CA ASN A 331 -46.38 11.82 -4.52
C ASN A 331 -44.93 12.14 -4.21
N ASN A 332 -44.19 11.12 -3.79
CA ASN A 332 -42.78 11.24 -3.47
C ASN A 332 -41.96 11.45 -4.75
N MET A 333 -41.08 12.45 -4.70
CA MET A 333 -40.17 12.82 -5.75
C MET A 333 -38.77 12.99 -5.17
N ASP A 334 -37.81 12.31 -5.80
CA ASP A 334 -36.41 12.33 -5.42
C ASP A 334 -35.57 12.91 -6.55
N PHE A 335 -34.84 13.96 -6.25
CA PHE A 335 -33.86 14.57 -7.14
C PHE A 335 -32.48 14.18 -6.66
N LYS A 336 -31.61 13.79 -7.60
CA LYS A 336 -30.20 13.51 -7.35
C LYS A 336 -29.35 14.18 -8.41
N LEU A 337 -28.21 14.72 -8.01
CA LEU A 337 -27.17 15.23 -8.89
C LEU A 337 -25.83 14.75 -8.35
N ASP A 338 -25.16 13.86 -9.09
CA ASP A 338 -23.80 13.45 -8.77
C ASP A 338 -22.84 14.03 -9.83
N VAL A 339 -21.81 14.73 -9.36
CA VAL A 339 -20.69 15.23 -10.16
C VAL A 339 -19.42 14.61 -9.62
N ALA A 340 -18.62 14.00 -10.49
CA ALA A 340 -17.30 13.50 -10.09
C ALA A 340 -16.24 13.88 -11.11
N ILE A 341 -15.08 14.30 -10.60
CA ILE A 341 -13.89 14.60 -11.39
C ILE A 341 -12.81 13.64 -10.89
N ARG A 342 -12.36 12.74 -11.75
CA ARG A 342 -11.25 11.81 -11.49
C ARG A 342 -10.09 12.16 -12.41
N ASP A 343 -8.95 12.48 -11.82
CA ASP A 343 -7.72 12.80 -12.53
C ASP A 343 -6.66 11.76 -12.15
N ASN A 344 -6.35 10.82 -13.06
CA ASN A 344 -5.29 9.84 -12.85
C ASN A 344 -4.13 10.03 -13.84
N LYS A 345 -2.91 9.86 -13.34
CA LYS A 345 -1.68 10.04 -14.11
C LYS A 345 -0.60 9.06 -13.64
N THR A 346 0.01 8.36 -14.59
CA THR A 346 1.17 7.49 -14.38
C THR A 346 2.41 8.17 -14.94
N VAL A 347 3.44 8.33 -14.10
CA VAL A 347 4.73 8.90 -14.47
C VAL A 347 5.84 7.90 -14.15
N ILE A 348 6.78 7.71 -15.07
CA ILE A 348 7.95 6.87 -14.88
C ILE A 348 9.18 7.75 -14.67
N TYR A 349 9.88 7.52 -13.56
CA TYR A 349 11.12 8.19 -13.20
C TYR A 349 12.30 7.24 -13.36
N ARG A 350 13.42 7.74 -13.90
CA ARG A 350 14.67 7.01 -14.07
C ARG A 350 15.82 7.79 -13.43
N ALA A 351 16.76 7.11 -12.80
CA ALA A 351 17.80 7.71 -11.96
C ALA A 351 18.77 8.66 -12.69
N ASP A 352 18.81 8.63 -14.03
CA ASP A 352 19.74 9.41 -14.85
C ASP A 352 19.02 10.31 -15.89
N ILE A 353 17.68 10.42 -15.85
CA ILE A 353 16.90 11.26 -16.77
C ILE A 353 16.14 12.32 -15.96
N PHE A 354 16.40 13.59 -16.25
CA PHE A 354 15.74 14.73 -15.58
C PHE A 354 14.27 14.89 -15.96
N GLU A 355 13.90 14.44 -17.16
CA GLU A 355 12.52 14.50 -17.64
C GLU A 355 11.78 13.21 -17.31
N ALA A 356 10.74 13.32 -16.49
CA ALA A 356 9.87 12.18 -16.21
C ALA A 356 8.86 11.97 -17.35
N GLU A 357 8.70 10.73 -17.76
CA GLU A 357 7.85 10.34 -18.89
C GLU A 357 6.43 10.06 -18.40
N VAL A 358 5.43 10.69 -19.03
CA VAL A 358 4.02 10.37 -18.76
C VAL A 358 3.67 9.12 -19.56
N SER A 359 3.51 8.00 -18.85
CA SER A 359 3.23 6.70 -19.47
C SER A 359 1.75 6.52 -19.82
N SER A 360 0.84 7.01 -18.97
CA SER A 360 -0.61 6.88 -19.16
C SER A 360 -1.38 7.82 -18.22
N GLY A 361 -2.69 7.97 -18.47
CA GLY A 361 -3.61 8.66 -17.58
C GLY A 361 -4.71 9.43 -18.32
N ALA A 362 -5.79 9.74 -17.61
CA ALA A 362 -6.87 10.56 -18.12
C ALA A 362 -7.60 11.31 -17.01
N LYS A 363 -8.19 12.45 -17.40
CA LYS A 363 -9.15 13.18 -16.59
C LYS A 363 -10.56 12.82 -17.03
N ASN A 364 -11.29 12.17 -16.14
CA ASN A 364 -12.70 11.80 -16.32
C ASN A 364 -13.59 12.75 -15.54
N ILE A 365 -14.62 13.27 -16.20
CA ILE A 365 -15.62 14.16 -15.61
C ILE A 365 -16.97 13.53 -15.84
N THR A 366 -17.64 13.13 -14.77
CA THR A 366 -18.98 12.53 -14.82
C THR A 366 -20.03 13.48 -14.27
N LEU A 367 -21.17 13.58 -14.96
CA LEU A 367 -22.34 14.36 -14.54
C LEU A 367 -23.58 13.47 -14.65
N ARG A 368 -24.24 13.23 -13.51
CA ARG A 368 -25.35 12.28 -13.39
C ARG A 368 -26.53 12.84 -12.61
N PRO A 369 -27.35 13.72 -13.22
CA PRO A 369 -28.64 14.09 -12.64
C PRO A 369 -29.68 12.98 -12.86
N SER A 370 -30.50 12.73 -11.84
CA SER A 370 -31.68 11.88 -11.97
C SER A 370 -32.85 12.41 -11.15
N VAL A 371 -34.06 12.08 -11.61
CA VAL A 371 -35.32 12.39 -10.97
C VAL A 371 -36.16 11.13 -10.94
N ASP A 372 -36.51 10.68 -9.74
CA ASP A 372 -37.38 9.53 -9.50
C ASP A 372 -38.75 10.01 -8.99
N TYR A 373 -39.83 9.54 -9.61
CA TYR A 373 -41.20 9.93 -9.29
C TYR A 373 -42.10 8.71 -9.12
N VAL A 374 -42.57 8.51 -7.89
CA VAL A 374 -43.44 7.38 -7.56
C VAL A 374 -44.89 7.75 -7.87
N LEU A 375 -45.45 7.24 -8.96
CA LEU A 375 -46.86 7.44 -9.32
C LEU A 375 -47.81 6.76 -8.33
N ASN A 376 -47.53 5.48 -8.03
CA ASN A 376 -48.28 4.65 -7.09
C ASN A 376 -47.44 3.41 -6.66
N GLN A 377 -48.02 2.49 -5.90
CA GLN A 377 -47.34 1.27 -5.41
C GLN A 377 -46.81 0.34 -6.51
N ARG A 378 -47.28 0.50 -7.75
CA ARG A 378 -46.96 -0.38 -8.89
C ARG A 378 -46.17 0.33 -10.00
N PHE A 379 -46.12 1.66 -10.01
CA PHE A 379 -45.49 2.45 -11.08
C PHE A 379 -44.56 3.54 -10.52
N ASN A 380 -43.31 3.53 -10.99
CA ASN A 380 -42.28 4.53 -10.72
C ASN A 380 -41.70 5.00 -12.07
N ILE A 381 -41.55 6.31 -12.25
CA ILE A 381 -40.90 6.91 -13.42
C ILE A 381 -39.57 7.48 -12.98
N ARG A 382 -38.50 7.08 -13.67
CA ARG A 382 -37.15 7.63 -13.49
C ARG A 382 -36.69 8.32 -14.77
N LEU A 383 -36.31 9.58 -14.65
CA LEU A 383 -35.59 10.32 -15.69
C LEU A 383 -34.15 10.49 -15.25
N PHE A 384 -33.19 10.18 -16.12
CA PHE A 384 -31.77 10.30 -15.79
C PHE A 384 -30.98 10.76 -17.02
N TYR A 385 -29.85 11.38 -16.77
CA TYR A 385 -28.83 11.69 -17.77
C TYR A 385 -27.48 11.23 -17.21
N ASP A 386 -26.69 10.55 -18.03
CA ASP A 386 -25.34 10.14 -17.66
C ASP A 386 -24.38 10.64 -18.75
N SER A 387 -23.45 11.49 -18.34
CA SER A 387 -22.39 12.00 -19.20
C SER A 387 -21.04 11.68 -18.56
N ASN A 388 -20.12 11.18 -19.38
CA ASN A 388 -18.73 10.96 -19.01
C ASN A 388 -17.82 11.57 -20.08
N ILE A 389 -17.01 12.55 -19.68
CA ILE A 389 -16.03 13.20 -20.55
C ILE A 389 -14.65 12.75 -20.13
N THR A 390 -13.93 12.11 -21.06
CA THR A 390 -12.56 11.64 -20.86
C THR A 390 -11.58 12.55 -21.60
N LYS A 391 -10.58 13.07 -20.89
CA LYS A 391 -9.49 13.87 -21.45
C LYS A 391 -8.16 13.13 -21.21
N PRO A 392 -7.60 12.45 -22.22
CA PRO A 392 -6.36 11.70 -22.05
C PRO A 392 -5.13 12.59 -21.91
N TYR A 393 -4.12 12.12 -21.17
CA TYR A 393 -2.80 12.79 -21.06
C TYR A 393 -1.81 12.36 -22.13
N THR A 394 -2.06 11.23 -22.79
CA THR A 394 -1.20 10.65 -23.82
C THR A 394 -1.98 10.52 -25.12
N SER A 395 -1.29 10.71 -26.25
CA SER A 395 -1.88 10.57 -27.60
C SER A 395 -2.29 9.14 -27.97
N GLN A 396 -1.98 8.15 -27.12
CA GLN A 396 -2.29 6.73 -27.33
C GLN A 396 -3.70 6.31 -26.87
N THR A 397 -4.52 7.26 -26.42
CA THR A 397 -5.86 7.00 -25.89
C THR A 397 -6.87 7.76 -26.75
N PHE A 398 -7.69 6.99 -27.49
CA PHE A 398 -8.64 7.45 -28.51
C PHE A 398 -9.80 8.28 -27.93
#